data_AF-A0A3B9IK20-F1
#
_entry.id   AF-A0A3B9IK20-F1
#
_cell.length_a   1.000
_cell.length_b   1.000
_cell.length_c   1.000
_cell.angle_alpha   90.00
_cell.angle_beta   90.00
_cell.angle_gamma   90.00
#
_symmetry.space_group_name_H-M   'P 1'
#
loop_
_entity.id
_entity.type
_entity.pdbx_description
1 polymer ?
#
loop_
_entity_poly.entity_id
_entity_poly.type
_entity_poly.pdbx_seq_one_letter_code
_entity_poly.pdbx_strand_id
1 'polypeptide(L)'
;MGRGLGARSACRTHRPAHVAGAVAAIVEPVRLACLWRPTLRDPDDDMVLEAAVNGGANAIVTFNLRDFGQEASRFGIEVLLPGAALRRLEAGG
;
A
#
# COMPACT_ATOMS: atom_id res chain seq x y z
N MET A 1 -27.64 29.79 -19.57
CA MET A 1 -26.59 28.82 -19.95
C MET A 1 -26.31 27.91 -18.75
N GLY A 2 -27.10 26.85 -18.60
CA GLY A 2 -26.99 25.90 -17.49
C GLY A 2 -25.89 24.87 -17.76
N ARG A 3 -24.92 24.74 -16.87
CA ARG A 3 -23.93 23.67 -16.91
C ARG A 3 -24.55 22.42 -16.31
N GLY A 4 -24.85 21.44 -17.15
CA GLY A 4 -25.29 20.12 -16.73
C GLY A 4 -24.17 19.39 -16.00
N LEU A 5 -24.32 19.19 -14.70
CA LEU A 5 -23.57 18.20 -13.94
C LEU A 5 -24.22 16.83 -14.18
N GLY A 6 -23.70 16.08 -15.13
CA GLY A 6 -23.99 14.66 -15.36
C GLY A 6 -22.70 14.00 -15.87
N ALA A 7 -22.24 12.86 -15.40
CA ALA A 7 -22.91 11.78 -14.68
C ALA A 7 -21.94 11.21 -13.63
N ARG A 8 -22.48 10.88 -12.45
CA ARG A 8 -21.81 10.01 -11.48
C ARG A 8 -21.58 8.66 -12.16
N SER A 9 -20.34 8.22 -12.22
CA SER A 9 -19.96 6.92 -12.79
C SER A 9 -20.59 5.81 -11.95
N ALA A 10 -21.72 5.29 -12.42
CA ALA A 10 -22.32 4.08 -11.87
C ALA A 10 -21.63 2.89 -12.55
N CYS A 11 -20.52 2.42 -11.96
CA CYS A 11 -20.03 1.06 -12.21
C CYS A 11 -21.10 0.10 -11.70
N ARG A 12 -21.99 -0.30 -12.60
CA ARG A 12 -23.09 -1.22 -12.30
C ARG A 12 -22.56 -2.63 -12.57
N THR A 13 -22.04 -3.28 -11.55
CA THR A 13 -21.76 -4.72 -11.56
C THR A 13 -22.61 -5.38 -10.48
N HIS A 14 -23.80 -5.85 -10.87
CA HIS A 14 -24.57 -6.77 -10.04
C HIS A 14 -24.04 -8.19 -10.25
N ARG A 15 -23.23 -8.66 -9.31
CA ARG A 15 -22.76 -10.05 -9.11
C ARG A 15 -22.34 -10.19 -7.64
N PRO A 16 -22.29 -11.41 -7.06
CA PRO A 16 -22.01 -11.60 -5.63
C PRO A 16 -20.77 -10.81 -5.25
N ALA A 17 -20.79 -10.12 -4.11
CA ALA A 17 -19.74 -9.19 -3.71
C ALA A 17 -18.37 -9.89 -3.73
N HIS A 18 -17.67 -9.75 -4.85
CA HIS A 18 -16.31 -10.24 -4.99
C HIS A 18 -15.47 -9.53 -3.94
N VAL A 19 -14.52 -10.23 -3.32
CA VAL A 19 -13.67 -9.69 -2.24
C VAL A 19 -13.10 -8.31 -2.63
N ALA A 20 -12.71 -8.13 -3.89
CA ALA A 20 -12.25 -6.84 -4.41
C ALA A 20 -13.29 -5.70 -4.31
N GLY A 21 -14.57 -5.97 -4.58
CA GLY A 21 -15.64 -4.98 -4.45
C GLY A 21 -15.96 -4.65 -2.99
N ALA A 22 -15.91 -5.64 -2.10
CA ALA A 22 -16.07 -5.42 -0.66
C ALA A 22 -14.91 -4.58 -0.10
N VAL A 23 -13.66 -4.88 -0.49
CA VAL A 23 -12.49 -4.09 -0.11
C VAL A 23 -12.56 -2.68 -0.70
N ALA A 24 -12.91 -2.53 -1.98
CA ALA A 24 -13.04 -1.21 -2.62
C ALA A 24 -14.06 -0.29 -1.94
N ALA A 25 -15.06 -0.85 -1.25
CA ALA A 25 -16.06 -0.08 -0.52
C ALA A 25 -15.57 0.47 0.84
N ILE A 26 -14.45 -0.05 1.37
CA ILE A 26 -13.94 0.31 2.71
C ILE A 26 -12.54 0.94 2.69
N VAL A 27 -11.82 0.89 1.57
CA VAL A 27 -10.47 1.46 1.45
C VAL A 27 -10.50 2.97 1.24
N GLU A 28 -9.51 3.66 1.81
CA GLU A 28 -9.23 5.05 1.48
C GLU A 28 -8.45 5.09 0.14
N PRO A 29 -8.95 5.80 -0.90
CA PRO A 29 -8.27 5.89 -2.18
C PRO A 29 -7.01 6.76 -2.07
N VAL A 30 -5.87 6.21 -2.48
CA VAL A 30 -4.59 6.92 -2.51
C VAL A 30 -4.22 7.32 -3.94
N ARG A 31 -3.71 8.54 -4.11
CA ARG A 31 -3.10 8.96 -5.38
C ARG A 31 -1.71 8.33 -5.49
N LEU A 32 -1.53 7.49 -6.50
CA LEU A 32 -0.26 6.82 -6.76
C LEU A 32 0.78 7.77 -7.35
N ALA A 33 1.95 7.86 -6.71
CA ALA A 33 3.19 8.35 -7.29
C ALA A 33 4.11 7.14 -7.49
N CYS A 34 4.37 6.76 -8.74
CA CYS A 34 5.08 5.52 -9.11
C CYS A 34 6.27 5.78 -10.05
N LEU A 35 7.08 6.81 -9.79
CA LEU A 35 8.01 7.37 -10.79
C LEU A 35 9.50 7.08 -10.53
N TRP A 36 9.87 6.31 -9.51
CA TRP A 36 11.27 6.16 -9.07
C TRP A 36 11.87 4.76 -9.25
N ARG A 37 11.16 3.79 -9.83
CA ARG A 37 11.70 2.43 -10.04
C ARG A 37 12.78 2.39 -11.15
N PRO A 38 13.86 1.58 -11.04
CA PRO A 38 14.16 0.71 -9.90
C PRO A 38 14.98 1.40 -8.79
N THR A 39 14.70 1.07 -7.54
CA THR A 39 15.42 1.61 -6.36
C THR A 39 15.94 0.55 -5.41
N LEU A 40 15.20 -0.55 -5.23
CA LEU A 40 15.63 -1.67 -4.39
C LEU A 40 16.71 -2.52 -5.05
N ARG A 41 17.34 -3.36 -4.23
CA ARG A 41 18.31 -4.35 -4.70
C ARG A 41 17.69 -5.38 -5.64
N ASP A 42 16.48 -5.83 -5.30
CA ASP A 42 15.64 -6.63 -6.18
C ASP A 42 14.57 -5.71 -6.81
N PRO A 43 14.60 -5.47 -8.13
CA PRO A 43 13.63 -4.61 -8.81
C PRO A 43 12.18 -5.10 -8.69
N ASP A 44 11.96 -6.41 -8.50
CA ASP A 44 10.61 -6.96 -8.36
C ASP A 44 9.95 -6.54 -7.03
N ASP A 45 10.78 -6.24 -6.01
CA ASP A 45 10.34 -5.80 -4.69
C ASP A 45 9.94 -4.30 -4.65
N ASP A 46 10.30 -3.50 -5.66
CA ASP A 46 9.97 -2.06 -5.70
C ASP A 46 8.45 -1.82 -5.62
N MET A 47 7.64 -2.77 -6.10
CA MET A 47 6.18 -2.70 -5.99
C MET A 47 5.71 -2.65 -4.53
N VAL A 48 6.39 -3.38 -3.65
CA VAL A 48 6.04 -3.47 -2.24
C VAL A 48 6.43 -2.20 -1.50
N LEU A 49 7.64 -1.69 -1.76
CA LEU A 49 8.08 -0.41 -1.18
C LEU A 49 7.17 0.74 -1.62
N GLU A 50 6.86 0.81 -2.91
CA GLU A 50 5.99 1.85 -3.44
C GLU A 50 4.58 1.81 -2.83
N ALA A 51 4.01 0.62 -2.64
CA ALA A 51 2.73 0.46 -1.95
C ALA A 51 2.80 0.95 -0.50
N ALA A 52 3.88 0.66 0.22
CA ALA A 52 4.09 1.11 1.58
C ALA A 52 4.22 2.64 1.68
N VAL A 53 4.97 3.26 0.77
CA VAL A 53 5.12 4.73 0.69
C VAL A 53 3.80 5.41 0.39
N ASN A 54 3.11 4.97 -0.67
CA ASN A 54 1.83 5.56 -1.07
C ASN A 54 0.77 5.34 0.03
N GLY A 55 0.74 4.16 0.64
CA GLY A 55 -0.17 3.83 1.73
C GLY A 55 0.15 4.48 3.08
N GLY A 56 1.26 5.22 3.21
CA GLY A 56 1.67 5.84 4.46
C GLY A 56 1.99 4.82 5.57
N ALA A 57 2.48 3.64 5.20
CA ALA A 57 2.77 2.57 6.15
C ALA A 57 3.96 2.95 7.06
N ASN A 58 3.88 2.60 8.34
CA ASN A 58 4.99 2.82 9.27
C ASN A 58 6.09 1.76 9.13
N ALA A 59 5.76 0.56 8.63
CA ALA A 59 6.71 -0.53 8.48
C ALA A 59 6.33 -1.52 7.36
N ILE A 60 7.35 -2.16 6.78
CA ILE A 60 7.24 -3.37 5.96
C ILE A 60 7.65 -4.56 6.82
N VAL A 61 6.80 -5.58 6.89
CA VAL A 61 7.10 -6.82 7.62
C VAL A 61 7.51 -7.91 6.63
N THR A 62 8.76 -8.35 6.69
CA THR A 62 9.33 -9.31 5.73
C THR A 62 10.49 -10.09 6.33
N PHE A 63 10.77 -11.28 5.79
CA PHE A 63 12.03 -12.00 6.06
C PHE A 63 13.17 -11.49 5.16
N ASN A 64 12.87 -10.76 4.10
CA ASN A 64 13.85 -10.29 3.12
C ASN A 64 14.48 -8.94 3.53
N LEU A 65 15.01 -8.85 4.75
CA LEU A 65 15.53 -7.59 5.31
C LEU A 65 16.60 -6.93 4.42
N ARG A 66 17.42 -7.75 3.76
CA ARG A 66 18.56 -7.31 2.96
C ARG A 66 18.17 -6.49 1.73
N ASP A 67 16.99 -6.74 1.15
CA ASP A 67 16.59 -6.15 -0.12
C ASP A 67 15.80 -4.85 0.09
N PHE A 68 15.21 -4.67 1.28
CA PHE A 68 14.44 -3.46 1.66
C PHE A 68 15.20 -2.48 2.57
N GLY A 69 16.10 -2.96 3.43
CA GLY A 69 16.55 -2.23 4.64
C GLY A 69 16.98 -0.77 4.42
N GLN A 70 18.01 -0.53 3.62
CA GLN A 70 18.57 0.81 3.45
C GLN A 70 17.62 1.76 2.70
N GLU A 71 16.97 1.27 1.65
CA GLU A 71 16.12 2.08 0.78
C GLU A 71 14.78 2.41 1.44
N ALA A 72 14.13 1.45 2.10
CA ALA A 72 12.89 1.70 2.86
C ALA A 72 13.09 2.75 3.96
N SER A 73 14.25 2.73 4.62
CA SER A 73 14.59 3.71 5.66
C SER A 73 14.66 5.14 5.13
N ARG A 74 15.00 5.37 3.85
CA ARG A 74 15.01 6.71 3.23
C ARG A 74 13.61 7.31 3.11
N PHE A 75 12.58 6.46 3.07
CA PHE A 75 11.18 6.86 3.06
C PHE A 75 10.57 6.91 4.47
N GLY A 76 11.37 6.71 5.52
CA GLY A 76 10.88 6.67 6.90
C GLY A 76 10.11 5.39 7.25
N ILE A 77 10.27 4.33 6.45
CA ILE A 77 9.59 3.05 6.64
C ILE A 77 10.53 2.07 7.31
N GLU A 78 10.11 1.53 8.45
CA GLU A 78 10.88 0.51 9.16
C GLU A 78 10.74 -0.87 8.49
N VAL A 79 11.80 -1.69 8.53
CA VAL A 79 11.74 -3.06 8.02
C VAL A 79 11.86 -4.03 9.19
N LEU A 80 10.79 -4.80 9.44
CA LEU A 80 10.67 -5.67 10.60
C LEU A 80 10.59 -7.14 10.19
N LEU A 81 11.23 -8.01 10.99
CA LEU A 81 10.89 -9.44 10.96
C LEU A 81 9.48 -9.66 11.53
N PRO A 82 8.72 -10.65 11.04
CA PRO A 82 7.38 -10.95 11.56
C PRO A 82 7.33 -11.12 13.08
N GLY A 83 8.30 -11.80 13.69
CA GLY A 83 8.36 -11.97 15.14
C GLY A 83 8.61 -10.66 15.90
N ALA A 84 9.33 -9.69 15.31
CA ALA A 84 9.52 -8.38 15.91
C ALA A 84 8.27 -7.52 15.79
N ALA A 85 7.59 -7.57 14.64
CA ALA A 85 6.32 -6.89 14.42
C ALA A 85 5.25 -7.40 15.40
N LEU A 86 5.13 -8.72 15.60
CA LEU A 86 4.19 -9.29 16.55
C LEU A 86 4.42 -8.80 17.98
N ARG A 87 5.67 -8.88 18.47
CA ARG A 87 6.02 -8.37 19.81
C ARG A 87 5.69 -6.87 19.98
N ARG A 88 5.88 -6.07 18.93
CA ARG A 88 5.54 -4.64 18.94
C ARG A 88 4.04 -4.41 19.09
N LEU A 89 3.22 -5.20 18.39
CA LEU A 89 1.77 -5.13 18.50
C LEU A 89 1.29 -5.56 19.89
N GLU A 90 1.89 -6.62 20.45
CA GLU A 90 1.57 -7.10 21.81
C GLU A 90 1.97 -6.09 22.90
N ALA A 91 3.08 -5.36 22.71
CA ALA A 91 3.56 -4.36 23.67
C ALA A 91 2.82 -3.02 23.60
N GLY A 92 2.11 -2.74 22.50
CA GLY A 92 1.37 -1.51 22.27
C GLY A 92 -0.15 -1.62 22.39
N GLY A 93 -0.66 -2.80 22.81
CA GLY A 93 -2.08 -3.10 23.02
C GLY A 93 -2.56 -2.84 24.44
#